data_AF-A0A5B1CIB9-F1
#
_entry.id   AF-A0A5B1CIB9-F1
#
_cell.length_a   1.000
_cell.length_b   1.000
_cell.length_c   1.000
_cell.angle_alpha   90.00
_cell.angle_beta   90.00
_cell.angle_gamma   90.00
#
_symmetry.space_group_name_H-M   'P 1'
#
loop_
_entity.id
_entity.type
_entity.pdbx_description
1 polymer ?
#
loop_
_entity_poly.entity_id
_entity_poly.type
_entity_poly.pdbx_seq_one_letter_code
_entity_poly.pdbx_strand_id
1 'polypeptide(L)'
;MTNAPTPGVSQTQGTTKQAHRQAATKAERDEIRYQIAKRWRAAGKRIWNAAEMESAIDRVVCRRRERESQTTSDPNLATQPAFFDAGSEAKQTRAAAVASSLNGSSTQRERCESLVNGRGDYGATRDEISELTGIAIQSVCGAVKAMLKSGCFHETSKRRRTQRGRYAVVIVAAFKGGRHG
;
A
#
# COMPACT_ATOMS: atom_id res chain seq x y z
N MET A 1 75.35 -27.44 18.56
CA MET A 1 74.62 -26.18 18.33
C MET A 1 74.07 -26.19 16.92
N THR A 2 72.83 -26.66 16.76
CA THR A 2 72.17 -26.91 15.48
C THR A 2 70.95 -25.99 15.40
N ASN A 3 71.03 -24.95 14.56
CA ASN A 3 69.95 -24.00 14.35
C ASN A 3 68.91 -24.57 13.37
N ALA A 4 67.66 -24.52 13.78
CA ALA A 4 66.48 -24.98 13.06
C ALA A 4 66.04 -23.97 11.97
N PRO A 5 65.44 -24.45 10.85
CA PRO A 5 64.88 -23.57 9.83
C PRO A 5 63.50 -23.01 10.23
N THR A 6 63.33 -21.72 10.02
CA THR A 6 62.09 -20.95 10.26
C THR A 6 61.08 -21.17 9.12
N PRO A 7 59.78 -21.43 9.39
CA PRO A 7 58.78 -21.60 8.34
C PRO A 7 58.41 -20.27 7.69
N GLY A 8 58.45 -20.26 6.35
CA GLY A 8 58.09 -19.13 5.50
C GLY A 8 56.62 -18.75 5.59
N VAL A 9 56.38 -17.47 5.75
CA VAL A 9 55.05 -16.84 5.72
C VAL A 9 54.59 -16.75 4.27
N SER A 10 53.72 -17.66 3.86
CA SER A 10 53.02 -17.60 2.59
C SER A 10 52.05 -16.42 2.57
N GLN A 11 52.37 -15.40 1.77
CA GLN A 11 51.44 -14.33 1.41
C GLN A 11 50.32 -14.92 0.55
N THR A 12 49.12 -15.06 1.13
CA THR A 12 47.90 -15.33 0.39
C THR A 12 47.52 -14.08 -0.40
N GLN A 13 47.69 -14.15 -1.72
CA GLN A 13 47.12 -13.21 -2.67
C GLN A 13 45.59 -13.31 -2.57
N GLY A 14 44.98 -12.38 -1.83
CA GLY A 14 43.55 -12.13 -1.89
C GLY A 14 43.21 -11.66 -3.28
N THR A 15 42.67 -12.56 -4.10
CA THR A 15 42.13 -12.23 -5.41
C THR A 15 41.03 -11.19 -5.24
N THR A 16 41.31 -9.99 -5.74
CA THR A 16 40.38 -8.89 -5.83
C THR A 16 39.20 -9.34 -6.68
N LYS A 17 38.15 -9.87 -6.04
CA LYS A 17 36.78 -9.92 -6.58
C LYS A 17 36.29 -8.48 -6.71
N GLN A 18 36.91 -7.72 -7.62
CA GLN A 18 36.41 -6.46 -8.10
C GLN A 18 35.25 -6.83 -9.03
N ALA A 19 34.14 -7.21 -8.41
CA ALA A 19 32.88 -7.43 -9.08
C ALA A 19 32.64 -6.22 -9.96
N HIS A 20 32.61 -6.46 -11.27
CA HIS A 20 32.19 -5.51 -12.27
C HIS A 20 30.88 -4.85 -11.80
N ARG A 21 30.99 -3.66 -11.20
CA ARG A 21 29.87 -2.73 -11.03
C ARG A 21 29.51 -2.23 -12.43
N GLN A 22 28.85 -3.07 -13.23
CA GLN A 22 28.38 -2.68 -14.55
C GLN A 22 27.45 -1.50 -14.36
N ALA A 23 27.83 -0.33 -14.89
CA ALA A 23 26.99 0.85 -14.91
C ALA A 23 25.62 0.49 -15.50
N ALA A 24 24.52 0.96 -14.90
CA ALA A 24 23.19 0.73 -15.44
C ALA A 24 23.17 1.14 -16.92
N THR A 25 22.63 0.26 -17.77
CA THR A 25 22.62 0.53 -19.21
C THR A 25 21.81 1.78 -19.52
N LYS A 26 22.10 2.47 -20.62
CA LYS A 26 21.34 3.65 -21.04
C LYS A 26 19.83 3.35 -21.15
N ALA A 27 19.49 2.19 -21.72
CA ALA A 27 18.11 1.72 -21.83
C ALA A 27 17.43 1.56 -20.46
N GLU A 28 18.14 1.01 -19.48
CA GLU A 28 17.61 0.87 -18.12
C GLU A 28 17.37 2.23 -17.45
N ARG A 29 18.30 3.18 -17.61
CA ARG A 29 18.13 4.55 -17.09
C ARG A 29 16.94 5.25 -17.75
N ASP A 30 16.74 5.08 -19.05
CA ASP A 30 15.62 5.67 -19.80
C ASP A 30 14.26 5.09 -19.36
N GLU A 31 14.17 3.77 -19.12
CA GLU A 31 12.97 3.13 -18.57
C GLU A 31 12.67 3.66 -17.15
N ILE A 32 13.68 3.76 -16.28
CA ILE A 32 13.52 4.33 -14.93
C ILE A 32 13.04 5.79 -15.02
N ARG A 33 13.61 6.58 -15.92
CA ARG A 33 13.20 7.97 -16.17
C ARG A 33 11.73 8.05 -16.57
N TYR A 34 11.28 7.19 -17.48
CA TYR A 34 9.88 7.12 -17.90
C TYR A 34 8.93 6.81 -16.74
N GLN A 35 9.27 5.81 -15.91
CA GLN A 35 8.45 5.44 -14.76
C GLN A 35 8.35 6.55 -13.70
N ILE A 36 9.46 7.25 -13.43
CA ILE A 36 9.48 8.40 -12.51
C ILE A 36 8.59 9.51 -13.05
N ALA A 37 8.74 9.88 -14.32
CA ALA A 37 7.93 10.92 -14.96
C ALA A 37 6.43 10.56 -14.93
N LYS A 38 6.07 9.30 -15.20
CA LYS A 38 4.68 8.81 -15.13
C LYS A 38 4.09 8.99 -13.73
N ARG A 39 4.83 8.64 -12.67
CA ARG A 39 4.39 8.80 -11.28
C ARG A 39 4.26 10.26 -10.88
N TRP A 40 5.17 11.13 -11.34
CA TRP A 40 5.13 12.56 -11.03
C TRP A 40 3.98 13.28 -11.72
N ARG A 41 3.65 12.93 -12.97
CA ARG A 41 2.43 13.42 -13.64
C ARG A 41 1.17 13.05 -12.87
N ALA A 42 1.07 11.79 -12.42
CA ALA A 42 -0.07 11.32 -11.62
C ALA A 42 -0.19 12.08 -10.28
N ALA A 43 0.92 12.57 -9.73
CA ALA A 43 0.96 13.38 -8.53
C ALA A 43 0.77 14.90 -8.78
N GLY A 44 0.51 15.32 -10.02
CA GLY A 44 0.27 16.73 -10.36
C GLY A 44 1.53 17.60 -10.46
N LYS A 45 2.75 17.04 -10.38
CA LYS A 45 3.99 17.81 -10.62
C LYS A 45 4.17 18.06 -12.12
N ARG A 46 4.12 19.33 -12.56
CA ARG A 46 4.21 19.74 -13.97
C ARG A 46 5.58 20.26 -14.43
N ILE A 47 6.44 20.71 -13.53
CA ILE A 47 7.78 21.23 -13.86
C ILE A 47 8.81 20.33 -13.18
N TRP A 48 9.81 19.88 -13.95
CA TRP A 48 10.88 19.02 -13.46
C TRP A 48 12.22 19.58 -13.88
N ASN A 49 13.14 19.72 -12.93
CA ASN A 49 14.53 20.02 -13.23
C ASN A 49 15.25 18.71 -13.63
N ALA A 50 16.10 18.77 -14.66
CA ALA A 50 16.92 17.64 -15.11
C ALA A 50 17.76 17.05 -13.95
N ALA A 51 18.27 17.90 -13.05
CA ALA A 51 19.05 17.46 -11.88
C ALA A 51 18.23 16.63 -10.88
N GLU A 52 16.97 17.01 -10.65
CA GLU A 52 16.07 16.27 -9.77
C GLU A 52 15.69 14.91 -10.36
N MET A 53 15.51 14.86 -11.69
CA MET A 53 15.24 13.63 -12.42
C MET A 53 16.42 12.66 -12.34
N GLU A 54 17.64 13.11 -12.61
CA GLU A 54 18.85 12.27 -12.49
C GLU A 54 19.07 11.79 -11.05
N SER A 55 18.90 12.66 -10.05
CA SER A 55 18.97 12.27 -8.64
C SER A 55 17.90 11.24 -8.24
N ALA A 56 16.74 11.26 -8.89
CA ALA A 56 15.70 10.25 -8.67
C ALA A 56 16.04 8.91 -9.36
N ILE A 57 16.62 8.95 -10.56
CA ILE A 57 17.11 7.76 -11.28
C ILE A 57 18.19 7.07 -10.46
N ASP A 58 19.20 7.80 -9.99
CA ASP A 58 20.31 7.22 -9.23
C ASP A 58 19.83 6.58 -7.92
N ARG A 59 18.86 7.18 -7.23
CA ARG A 59 18.24 6.59 -6.02
C ARG A 59 17.49 5.28 -6.28
N VAL A 60 16.96 5.08 -7.49
CA VAL A 60 16.31 3.83 -7.88
C VAL A 60 17.36 2.78 -8.24
N VAL A 61 18.39 3.15 -9.01
CA VAL A 61 19.50 2.26 -9.37
C VAL A 61 20.26 1.78 -8.13
N CYS A 62 20.59 2.68 -7.18
CA CYS A 62 21.24 2.31 -5.92
C CYS A 62 20.42 1.29 -5.13
N ARG A 63 19.11 1.54 -4.94
CA ARG A 63 18.24 0.62 -4.20
C ARG A 63 18.08 -0.73 -4.89
N ARG A 64 18.10 -0.77 -6.22
CA ARG A 64 18.04 -2.04 -6.97
C ARG A 64 19.30 -2.86 -6.72
N ARG A 65 20.47 -2.23 -6.76
CA ARG A 65 21.76 -2.86 -6.49
C ARG A 65 21.92 -3.32 -5.05
N GLU A 66 21.43 -2.54 -4.08
CA GLU A 66 21.42 -2.95 -2.67
C GLU A 66 20.61 -4.23 -2.47
N ARG A 67 19.44 -4.36 -3.11
CA ARG A 67 18.63 -5.59 -3.07
C ARG A 67 19.33 -6.77 -3.73
N GLU A 68 19.95 -6.57 -4.89
CA GLU A 68 20.70 -7.61 -5.60
C GLU A 68 21.93 -8.10 -4.80
N SER A 69 22.59 -7.17 -4.11
CA SER A 69 23.73 -7.47 -3.24
C SER A 69 23.28 -8.26 -1.99
N GLN A 70 22.14 -7.89 -1.38
CA GLN A 70 21.57 -8.63 -0.25
C GLN A 70 21.18 -10.06 -0.63
N THR A 71 20.67 -10.29 -1.84
CA THR A 71 20.30 -11.64 -2.30
C THR A 71 21.48 -12.56 -2.59
N THR A 72 22.70 -12.03 -2.72
CA THR A 72 23.90 -12.82 -3.09
C THR A 72 24.78 -13.16 -1.87
N SER A 73 24.52 -12.56 -0.70
CA SER A 73 25.38 -12.67 0.49
C SER A 73 24.94 -13.71 1.53
N ASP A 74 24.07 -14.66 1.20
CA ASP A 74 23.83 -15.85 2.02
C ASP A 74 24.55 -17.09 1.47
N PRO A 75 25.85 -17.31 1.78
CA PRO A 75 26.56 -18.53 1.43
C PRO A 75 26.15 -19.74 2.31
N ASN A 76 25.13 -19.64 3.16
CA ASN A 76 24.75 -20.69 4.11
C ASN A 76 23.32 -21.23 3.90
N LEU A 77 22.90 -21.36 2.63
CA LEU A 77 21.62 -21.97 2.24
C LEU A 77 21.80 -23.15 1.26
N ALA A 78 22.98 -23.78 1.29
CA ALA A 78 23.13 -25.12 0.75
C ALA A 78 22.53 -26.11 1.75
N THR A 79 21.41 -26.74 1.39
CA THR A 79 20.67 -27.77 2.17
C THR A 79 19.61 -27.22 3.12
N GLN A 80 18.66 -26.46 2.60
CA GLN A 80 17.27 -26.70 3.00
C GLN A 80 16.50 -27.18 1.77
N PRO A 81 15.79 -28.32 1.84
CA PRO A 81 14.92 -28.73 0.74
C PRO A 81 13.91 -27.61 0.53
N ALA A 82 13.74 -27.19 -0.72
CA ALA A 82 12.77 -26.19 -1.14
C ALA A 82 11.36 -26.70 -0.80
N PHE A 83 10.93 -26.46 0.44
CA PHE A 83 9.61 -26.84 0.94
C PHE A 83 8.52 -25.83 0.54
N PHE A 84 8.91 -24.76 -0.17
CA PHE A 84 8.00 -23.78 -0.72
C PHE A 84 8.30 -23.56 -2.21
N ASP A 85 7.76 -24.46 -3.02
CA ASP A 85 7.45 -24.21 -4.44
C ASP A 85 6.28 -23.20 -4.55
N ALA A 86 6.48 -21.97 -4.05
CA ALA A 86 5.42 -20.99 -3.81
C ALA A 86 5.36 -19.88 -4.88
N GLY A 87 5.78 -20.15 -6.12
CA GLY A 87 5.79 -19.13 -7.18
C GLY A 87 4.43 -18.93 -7.86
N SER A 88 3.67 -20.03 -8.00
CA SER A 88 2.38 -20.08 -8.70
C SER A 88 1.21 -20.00 -7.73
N GLU A 89 1.22 -20.81 -6.67
CA GLU A 89 0.12 -20.88 -5.71
C GLU A 89 0.00 -19.62 -4.84
N ALA A 90 1.11 -19.01 -4.39
CA ALA A 90 1.06 -17.79 -3.57
C ALA A 90 0.40 -16.59 -4.28
N LYS A 91 0.49 -16.52 -5.62
CA LYS A 91 -0.23 -15.50 -6.41
C LYS A 91 -1.73 -15.79 -6.44
N GLN A 92 -2.11 -17.07 -6.57
CA GLN A 92 -3.51 -17.49 -6.54
C GLN A 92 -4.12 -17.27 -5.14
N THR A 93 -3.40 -17.58 -4.06
CA THR A 93 -3.87 -17.34 -2.69
C THR A 93 -4.02 -15.85 -2.40
N ARG A 94 -3.12 -14.98 -2.89
CA ARG A 94 -3.28 -13.52 -2.76
C ARG A 94 -4.46 -12.99 -3.55
N ALA A 95 -4.65 -13.44 -4.79
CA ALA A 95 -5.78 -13.01 -5.62
C ALA A 95 -7.12 -13.48 -5.03
N ALA A 96 -7.19 -14.72 -4.55
CA ALA A 96 -8.36 -15.28 -3.88
C ALA A 96 -8.64 -14.56 -2.55
N ALA A 97 -7.61 -14.25 -1.74
CA ALA A 97 -7.79 -13.48 -0.50
C ALA A 97 -8.30 -12.06 -0.78
N VAL A 98 -7.81 -11.38 -1.82
CA VAL A 98 -8.32 -10.06 -2.23
C VAL A 98 -9.76 -10.13 -2.74
N ALA A 99 -10.10 -11.14 -3.55
CA ALA A 99 -11.46 -11.36 -4.04
C ALA A 99 -12.45 -11.63 -2.88
N SER A 100 -12.06 -12.47 -1.91
CA SER A 100 -12.87 -12.75 -0.72
C SER A 100 -13.03 -11.53 0.19
N SER A 101 -12.01 -10.66 0.26
CA SER A 101 -12.05 -9.43 1.05
C SER A 101 -12.99 -8.37 0.46
N LEU A 102 -13.10 -8.31 -0.87
CA LEU A 102 -13.97 -7.36 -1.56
C LEU A 102 -15.46 -7.65 -1.27
N ASN A 103 -15.85 -8.93 -1.19
CA ASN A 103 -17.23 -9.35 -0.92
C ASN A 103 -17.71 -9.04 0.51
N GLY A 104 -16.81 -8.90 1.49
CA GLY A 104 -17.18 -8.57 2.87
C GLY A 104 -17.46 -7.07 3.10
N SER A 105 -16.78 -6.20 2.35
CA SER A 105 -16.85 -4.74 2.53
C SER A 105 -18.20 -4.13 2.14
N SER A 106 -18.94 -4.80 1.25
CA SER A 106 -20.28 -4.38 0.85
C SER A 106 -21.26 -4.45 2.03
N THR A 107 -21.13 -5.44 2.92
CA THR A 107 -22.09 -5.65 4.01
C THR A 107 -22.18 -4.47 4.99
N GLN A 108 -21.06 -3.84 5.33
CA GLN A 108 -21.07 -2.71 6.28
C GLN A 108 -21.69 -1.46 5.64
N ARG A 109 -21.32 -1.18 4.39
CA ARG A 109 -21.86 -0.06 3.64
C ARG A 109 -23.36 -0.23 3.40
N GLU A 110 -23.78 -1.41 2.96
CA GLU A 110 -25.18 -1.77 2.73
C GLU A 110 -26.01 -1.70 4.01
N ARG A 111 -25.47 -2.18 5.15
CA ARG A 111 -26.16 -2.04 6.46
C ARG A 111 -26.35 -0.58 6.85
N CYS A 112 -25.32 0.25 6.68
CA CYS A 112 -25.41 1.69 6.95
C CYS A 112 -26.43 2.36 5.99
N GLU A 113 -26.37 2.04 4.70
CA GLU A 113 -27.28 2.58 3.68
C GLU A 113 -28.73 2.16 3.94
N SER A 114 -28.98 0.88 4.18
CA SER A 114 -30.31 0.35 4.51
C SER A 114 -30.90 1.03 5.75
N LEU A 115 -30.11 1.20 6.81
CA LEU A 115 -30.56 1.86 8.03
C LEU A 115 -30.91 3.34 7.82
N VAL A 116 -30.05 4.09 7.14
CA VAL A 116 -30.28 5.52 6.89
C VAL A 116 -31.44 5.73 5.91
N ASN A 117 -31.56 4.87 4.89
CA ASN A 117 -32.69 4.89 3.95
C ASN A 117 -34.01 4.58 4.66
N GLY A 118 -34.04 3.57 5.55
CA GLY A 118 -35.24 3.20 6.32
C GLY A 118 -35.71 4.29 7.29
N ARG A 119 -34.84 5.24 7.66
CA ARG A 119 -35.18 6.41 8.49
C ARG A 119 -35.74 7.59 7.69
N GLY A 120 -35.59 7.60 6.36
CA GLY A 120 -36.01 8.70 5.49
C GLY A 120 -35.45 10.06 5.96
N ASP A 121 -36.29 11.09 5.94
CA ASP A 121 -35.91 12.48 6.28
C ASP A 121 -35.51 12.69 7.75
N TYR A 122 -35.85 11.75 8.64
CA TYR A 122 -35.42 11.81 10.02
C TYR A 122 -33.90 11.59 10.15
N GLY A 123 -33.32 10.82 9.24
CA GLY A 123 -31.90 10.49 9.20
C GLY A 123 -31.38 9.79 10.46
N ALA A 124 -30.06 9.67 10.53
CA ALA A 124 -29.36 9.14 11.69
C ALA A 124 -28.01 9.85 11.89
N THR A 125 -27.60 10.00 13.14
CA THR A 125 -26.25 10.40 13.52
C THR A 125 -25.29 9.22 13.40
N ARG A 126 -23.97 9.50 13.30
CA ARG A 126 -22.94 8.44 13.24
C ARG A 126 -22.99 7.51 14.46
N ASP A 127 -23.26 8.06 15.64
CA ASP A 127 -23.43 7.29 16.87
C ASP A 127 -24.66 6.36 16.80
N GLU A 128 -25.82 6.86 16.38
CA GLU A 128 -27.02 6.03 16.20
C GLU A 128 -26.80 4.91 15.16
N ILE A 129 -26.09 5.20 14.07
CA ILE A 129 -25.74 4.17 13.07
C ILE A 129 -24.87 3.09 13.71
N SER A 130 -23.85 3.46 14.49
CA SER A 130 -22.96 2.52 15.18
C SER A 130 -23.72 1.64 16.16
N GLU A 131 -24.60 2.23 16.96
CA GLU A 131 -25.41 1.52 17.95
C GLU A 131 -26.38 0.53 17.29
N LEU A 132 -27.14 0.98 16.29
CA LEU A 132 -28.18 0.17 15.67
C LEU A 132 -27.63 -0.91 14.73
N THR A 133 -26.49 -0.68 14.10
CA THR A 133 -25.86 -1.67 13.21
C THR A 133 -24.91 -2.63 13.96
N GLY A 134 -24.56 -2.31 15.20
CA GLY A 134 -23.52 -3.02 15.97
C GLY A 134 -22.10 -2.86 15.39
N ILE A 135 -21.90 -1.93 14.46
CA ILE A 135 -20.60 -1.67 13.84
C ILE A 135 -19.83 -0.67 14.69
N ALA A 136 -18.52 -0.92 14.90
CA ALA A 136 -17.66 0.02 15.61
C ALA A 136 -17.69 1.43 15.00
N ILE A 137 -17.78 2.46 15.85
CA ILE A 137 -17.92 3.86 15.43
C ILE A 137 -16.83 4.33 14.45
N GLN A 138 -15.60 3.82 14.59
CA GLN A 138 -14.49 4.17 13.70
C GLN A 138 -14.74 3.66 12.27
N SER A 139 -15.27 2.44 12.13
CA SER A 139 -15.64 1.86 10.84
C SER A 139 -16.83 2.60 10.21
N VAL A 140 -17.83 2.97 11.03
CA VAL A 140 -18.96 3.80 10.58
C VAL A 140 -18.47 5.15 10.05
N CYS A 141 -17.55 5.82 10.75
CA CYS A 141 -16.98 7.09 10.29
C CYS A 141 -16.32 6.98 8.91
N GLY A 142 -15.54 5.91 8.69
CA GLY A 142 -14.92 5.63 7.38
C GLY A 142 -15.94 5.40 6.27
N ALA A 143 -16.93 4.55 6.53
CA ALA A 143 -17.99 4.21 5.57
C ALA A 143 -18.87 5.42 5.23
N VAL A 144 -19.31 6.17 6.24
CA VAL A 144 -20.11 7.40 6.06
C VAL A 144 -19.33 8.44 5.27
N LYS A 145 -18.04 8.65 5.55
CA LYS A 145 -17.21 9.60 4.79
C LYS A 145 -17.10 9.21 3.32
N ALA A 146 -16.97 7.92 3.03
CA ALA A 146 -16.98 7.43 1.65
C ALA A 146 -18.33 7.67 0.96
N MET A 147 -19.45 7.47 1.66
CA MET A 147 -20.80 7.68 1.14
C MET A 147 -21.16 9.16 0.94
N LEU A 148 -20.69 10.05 1.82
CA LEU A 148 -20.77 11.50 1.62
C LEU A 148 -19.98 11.93 0.38
N LYS A 149 -18.76 11.39 0.21
CA LYS A 149 -17.92 11.68 -0.96
C LYS A 149 -18.55 11.19 -2.27
N SER A 150 -19.24 10.04 -2.25
CA SER A 150 -19.94 9.52 -3.43
C SER A 150 -21.32 10.15 -3.66
N GLY A 151 -21.76 11.07 -2.81
CA GLY A 151 -23.08 11.69 -2.91
C GLY A 151 -24.24 10.74 -2.60
N CYS A 152 -23.98 9.62 -1.93
CA CYS A 152 -25.04 8.71 -1.48
C CYS A 152 -25.75 9.26 -0.24
N PHE A 153 -25.00 9.96 0.62
CA PHE A 153 -25.50 10.64 1.82
C PHE A 153 -25.26 12.14 1.71
N HIS A 154 -25.98 12.92 2.50
CA HIS A 154 -25.66 14.32 2.76
C HIS A 154 -25.80 14.63 4.26
N GLU A 155 -25.00 15.59 4.73
CA GLU A 155 -25.11 16.12 6.08
C GLU A 155 -26.19 17.21 6.11
N THR A 156 -27.07 17.15 7.10
CA THR A 156 -28.11 18.18 7.29
C THR A 156 -27.62 19.27 8.26
N SER A 157 -28.32 20.40 8.30
CA SER A 157 -28.09 21.43 9.33
C SER A 157 -28.58 21.02 10.72
N LYS A 158 -29.35 19.93 10.83
CA LYS A 158 -29.93 19.45 12.09
C LYS A 158 -28.86 18.72 12.90
N ARG A 159 -28.87 18.95 14.21
CA ARG A 159 -28.01 18.25 15.17
C ARG A 159 -28.88 17.55 16.21
N ARG A 160 -28.48 16.34 16.62
CA ARG A 160 -29.17 15.55 17.64
C ARG A 160 -28.20 15.21 18.77
N ARG A 161 -28.71 15.18 19.99
CA ARG A 161 -27.94 14.77 21.17
C ARG A 161 -27.77 13.25 21.15
N THR A 162 -26.53 12.79 21.24
CA THR A 162 -26.19 11.35 21.30
C THR A 162 -26.34 10.83 22.72
N GLN A 163 -26.32 9.50 22.90
CA GLN A 163 -26.39 8.87 24.22
C GLN A 163 -25.27 9.35 25.16
N ARG A 164 -24.11 9.72 24.61
CA ARG A 164 -22.96 10.29 25.34
C ARG A 164 -23.11 11.78 25.66
N GLY A 165 -24.27 12.36 25.38
CA GLY A 165 -24.60 13.75 25.67
C GLY A 165 -24.02 14.79 24.70
N ARG A 166 -23.33 14.37 23.63
CA ARG A 166 -22.73 15.27 22.62
C ARG A 166 -23.72 15.57 21.50
N TYR A 167 -23.59 16.71 20.83
CA TYR A 167 -24.39 17.01 19.64
C TYR A 167 -23.69 16.55 18.36
N ALA A 168 -24.31 15.62 17.63
CA ALA A 168 -23.82 15.12 16.34
C ALA A 168 -24.72 15.60 15.20
N VAL A 169 -24.13 15.72 14.00
CA VAL A 169 -24.86 16.08 12.77
C VAL A 169 -25.70 14.90 12.32
N VAL A 170 -26.95 15.17 11.92
CA VAL A 170 -27.85 14.17 11.36
C VAL A 170 -27.53 13.99 9.87
N ILE A 171 -27.33 12.74 9.47
CA ILE A 171 -27.04 12.34 8.09
C ILE A 171 -28.32 11.74 7.51
N VAL A 172 -28.65 12.16 6.29
CA VAL A 172 -29.81 11.67 5.55
C VAL A 172 -29.34 11.09 4.23
N ALA A 173 -30.04 10.08 3.74
CA ALA A 173 -29.81 9.56 2.40
C ALA A 173 -30.00 10.68 1.38
N ALA A 174 -29.06 10.84 0.45
CA ALA A 174 -29.31 11.70 -0.69
C ALA A 174 -30.44 11.04 -1.48
N PHE A 175 -31.53 11.78 -1.71
CA PHE A 175 -32.62 11.32 -2.55
C PHE A 175 -31.99 10.90 -3.89
N LYS A 176 -32.01 9.61 -4.21
CA LYS A 176 -31.66 9.11 -5.55
C LYS A 176 -32.78 9.56 -6.48
N GLY A 177 -32.87 10.87 -6.73
CA GLY A 177 -33.64 11.40 -7.86
C GLY A 177 -33.11 10.68 -9.09
N GLY A 178 -33.96 9.88 -9.71
CA GLY A 178 -33.59 8.89 -10.71
C GLY A 178 -32.61 9.45 -11.74
N ARG A 179 -31.35 9.00 -11.67
CA ARG A 179 -30.47 8.95 -12.83
C ARG A 179 -30.49 7.52 -13.36
N HIS A 180 -31.68 7.12 -13.83
CA HIS A 180 -31.79 6.19 -14.96
C HIS A 180 -31.89 7.08 -16.19
N GLY A 181 -30.74 7.35 -16.80
CA GLY A 181 -30.58 7.96 -18.12
C GLY A 181 -29.41 7.26 -18.77
#